data_AF-T1AFB2-F1
#
_entry.id   AF-T1AFB2-F1
#
_cell.length_a   1.000
_cell.length_b   1.000
_cell.length_c   1.000
_cell.angle_alpha   90.00
_cell.angle_beta   90.00
_cell.angle_gamma   90.00
#
_symmetry.space_group_name_H-M   'P 1'
#
loop_
_entity.id
_entity.type
_entity.pdbx_description
1 polymer ?
#
loop_
_entity_poly.entity_id
_entity_poly.type
_entity_poly.pdbx_seq_one_letter_code
_entity_poly.pdbx_strand_id
1 'polypeptide(L)'
;MRTAQDVLDMAFMGLRLSKDPRCLITTTPRPIKPFKALLARDGQDVRVTRSSSYANRQNLAPQFFAQIVAKYEGTRLGRQEIEAELLMDVPGALWHLARIEELRVQRAPHSFERVIVAVDPAVTFGPDSDETGIVIVGLGPDGEAYVLDDVSERYP
;
A
#
# COMPACT_ATOMS: atom_id res chain seq x y z
N MET A 1 9.80 -12.60 15.40
CA MET A 1 8.39 -12.88 14.99
C MET A 1 8.42 -13.16 13.51
N ARG A 2 7.82 -14.26 13.00
CA ARG A 2 7.85 -14.55 11.55
C ARG A 2 7.00 -13.55 10.79
N THR A 3 7.48 -13.07 9.65
CA THR A 3 6.71 -12.18 8.78
C THR A 3 5.65 -12.95 7.99
N ALA A 4 4.66 -12.25 7.44
CA ALA A 4 3.68 -12.88 6.55
C ALA A 4 4.32 -13.50 5.29
N GLN A 5 5.45 -12.94 4.83
CA GLN A 5 6.22 -13.48 3.72
C GLN A 5 6.85 -14.83 4.10
N ASP A 6 7.52 -14.90 5.27
CA ASP A 6 8.18 -16.13 5.73
C ASP A 6 7.20 -17.30 5.82
N VAL A 7 5.96 -17.02 6.27
CA VAL A 7 4.91 -18.03 6.37
C VAL A 7 4.45 -18.51 5.00
N LEU A 8 4.25 -17.60 4.04
CA LEU A 8 3.86 -17.94 2.67
C LEU A 8 4.95 -18.75 1.96
N ASP A 9 6.21 -18.37 2.10
CA ASP A 9 7.33 -19.06 1.46
C ASP A 9 7.45 -20.50 1.97
N MET A 10 7.36 -20.69 3.28
CA MET A 10 7.36 -22.04 3.87
C MET A 10 6.15 -22.87 3.45
N ALA A 11 4.97 -22.26 3.33
CA ALA A 11 3.78 -22.95 2.83
C ALA A 11 3.97 -23.41 1.38
N PHE A 12 4.53 -22.56 0.52
CA PHE A 12 4.77 -22.89 -0.89
C PHE A 12 5.85 -23.96 -1.08
N MET A 13 6.85 -24.05 -0.21
CA MET A 13 7.81 -25.19 -0.22
C MET A 13 7.13 -26.56 0.00
N GLY A 14 5.92 -26.58 0.59
CA GLY A 14 5.11 -27.78 0.76
C GLY A 14 4.45 -28.29 -0.52
N LEU A 15 4.35 -27.46 -1.56
CA LEU A 15 3.64 -27.76 -2.82
C LEU A 15 4.42 -28.66 -3.79
N ARG A 16 5.46 -29.35 -3.33
CA ARG A 16 6.48 -30.00 -4.19
C ARG A 16 6.17 -31.40 -4.75
N LEU A 17 5.04 -32.02 -4.37
CA LEU A 17 4.81 -33.45 -4.63
C LEU A 17 3.87 -33.75 -5.82
N SER A 18 3.07 -32.79 -6.28
CA SER A 18 2.08 -33.00 -7.34
C SER A 18 2.56 -32.46 -8.69
N LYS A 19 2.00 -32.96 -9.80
CA LYS A 19 2.27 -32.48 -11.17
C LYS A 19 1.65 -31.11 -11.47
N ASP A 20 0.63 -30.72 -10.70
CA ASP A 20 -0.08 -29.44 -10.81
C ASP A 20 -0.53 -29.01 -9.40
N PRO A 21 0.39 -28.55 -8.53
CA PRO A 21 0.07 -28.21 -7.16
C PRO A 21 -0.65 -26.88 -7.10
N ARG A 22 -1.78 -26.82 -6.38
CA ARG A 22 -2.60 -25.61 -6.25
C ARG A 22 -2.72 -25.20 -4.79
N CYS A 23 -2.77 -23.89 -4.56
CA CYS A 23 -2.98 -23.29 -3.25
C CYS A 23 -4.25 -22.44 -3.29
N LEU A 24 -5.08 -22.55 -2.25
CA LEU A 24 -6.21 -21.67 -2.01
C LEU A 24 -5.89 -20.77 -0.82
N ILE A 25 -5.96 -19.46 -1.04
CA ILE A 25 -5.79 -18.45 0.02
C ILE A 25 -7.12 -17.70 0.15
N THR A 26 -7.73 -17.77 1.33
CA THR A 26 -8.94 -17.01 1.67
C THR A 26 -8.60 -16.00 2.75
N THR A 27 -8.90 -14.73 2.51
CA THR A 27 -8.60 -13.67 3.47
C THR A 27 -9.40 -12.41 3.16
N THR A 28 -9.59 -11.56 4.16
CA THR A 28 -9.99 -10.16 3.90
C THR A 28 -8.77 -9.39 3.40
N PRO A 29 -8.84 -8.68 2.25
CA PRO A 29 -7.69 -8.05 1.64
C PRO A 29 -7.07 -6.98 2.54
N ARG A 30 -5.81 -7.20 2.95
CA ARG A 30 -4.96 -6.17 3.57
C ARG A 30 -3.84 -5.77 2.61
N PRO A 31 -3.47 -4.48 2.51
CA PRO A 31 -2.49 -3.98 1.55
C PRO A 31 -1.03 -4.26 1.96
N ILE A 32 -0.72 -5.49 2.36
CA ILE A 32 0.63 -5.94 2.73
C ILE A 32 1.43 -6.35 1.50
N LYS A 33 2.77 -6.17 1.53
CA LYS A 33 3.70 -6.48 0.43
C LYS A 33 3.47 -7.88 -0.20
N PRO A 34 3.48 -9.00 0.55
CA PRO A 34 3.27 -10.34 -0.04
C PRO A 34 1.93 -10.48 -0.77
N PHE A 35 0.86 -9.91 -0.21
CA PHE A 35 -0.47 -10.01 -0.81
C PHE A 35 -0.58 -9.17 -2.09
N LYS A 36 -0.01 -7.96 -2.10
CA LYS A 36 0.11 -7.13 -3.31
C LYS A 36 0.88 -7.86 -4.42
N ALA A 37 1.97 -8.55 -4.08
CA ALA A 37 2.76 -9.32 -5.03
C ALA A 37 1.96 -10.49 -5.65
N LEU A 38 1.13 -11.18 -4.86
CA LEU A 38 0.20 -12.20 -5.37
C LEU A 38 -0.87 -11.61 -6.30
N LEU A 39 -1.46 -10.48 -5.92
CA LEU A 39 -2.49 -9.83 -6.72
C LEU A 39 -1.98 -9.31 -8.07
N ALA A 40 -0.72 -8.84 -8.12
CA ALA A 40 -0.08 -8.38 -9.36
C ALA A 40 0.09 -9.49 -10.41
N ARG A 41 -0.02 -10.77 -10.00
CA ARG A 41 0.07 -11.96 -10.85
C ARG A 41 -1.29 -12.53 -11.28
N ASP A 42 -2.41 -11.86 -10.95
CA ASP A 42 -3.75 -12.32 -11.35
C ASP A 42 -3.86 -12.45 -12.88
N GLY A 43 -4.43 -13.56 -13.34
CA GLY A 43 -4.57 -13.91 -14.76
C GLY A 43 -3.34 -14.55 -15.38
N GLN A 44 -2.22 -14.63 -14.65
CA GLN A 44 -1.06 -15.43 -15.03
C GLN A 44 -1.16 -16.79 -14.34
N ASP A 45 -0.48 -16.95 -13.21
CA ASP A 45 -0.47 -18.16 -12.39
C ASP A 45 -1.25 -18.03 -11.08
N VAL A 46 -1.79 -16.84 -10.81
CA VAL A 46 -2.75 -16.60 -9.72
C VAL A 46 -4.12 -16.30 -10.33
N ARG A 47 -5.19 -16.78 -9.66
CA ARG A 47 -6.56 -16.38 -10.00
C ARG A 47 -7.26 -15.79 -8.80
N VAL A 48 -7.65 -14.52 -8.92
CA VAL A 48 -8.29 -13.78 -7.83
C VAL A 48 -9.80 -13.77 -8.01
N THR A 49 -10.51 -14.17 -6.95
CA THR A 49 -11.96 -14.04 -6.85
C THR A 49 -12.29 -13.18 -5.64
N ARG A 50 -13.30 -12.31 -5.77
CA ARG A 50 -13.80 -11.44 -4.68
C ARG A 50 -15.29 -11.64 -4.54
N SER A 51 -15.79 -11.58 -3.32
CA SER A 51 -17.21 -11.67 -3.02
C SER A 51 -17.51 -10.82 -1.79
N SER A 52 -18.56 -9.99 -1.88
CA SER A 52 -19.04 -9.21 -0.74
C SER A 52 -19.96 -10.04 0.14
N SER A 53 -20.17 -9.60 1.38
CA SER A 53 -21.20 -10.17 2.25
C SER A 53 -22.60 -10.04 1.63
N TYR A 54 -22.86 -8.98 0.86
CA TYR A 54 -24.13 -8.79 0.14
C TYR A 54 -24.36 -9.88 -0.93
N ALA A 55 -23.31 -10.31 -1.64
CA ALA A 55 -23.42 -11.42 -2.59
C ALA A 55 -23.82 -12.74 -1.91
N ASN A 56 -23.50 -12.90 -0.61
CA ASN A 56 -23.85 -14.06 0.19
C ASN A 56 -25.12 -13.87 1.05
N ARG A 57 -25.94 -12.84 0.77
CA ARG A 57 -27.08 -12.44 1.62
C ARG A 57 -28.04 -13.58 1.95
N GLN A 58 -28.34 -14.44 0.98
CA GLN A 58 -29.29 -15.54 1.11
C GLN A 58 -28.85 -16.59 2.15
N ASN A 59 -27.54 -16.73 2.38
CA ASN A 59 -26.98 -17.69 3.33
C ASN A 59 -26.67 -17.07 4.69
N LEU A 60 -26.90 -15.77 4.87
CA LEU A 60 -26.56 -15.03 6.08
C LEU A 60 -27.81 -14.67 6.88
N ALA A 61 -27.72 -14.80 8.20
CA ALA A 61 -28.82 -14.50 9.11
C ALA A 61 -29.36 -13.07 8.89
N PRO A 62 -30.69 -12.85 8.86
CA PRO A 62 -31.26 -11.51 8.74
C PRO A 62 -30.73 -10.52 9.77
N GLN A 63 -30.53 -10.98 11.01
CA GLN A 63 -30.02 -10.20 12.13
C GLN A 63 -28.56 -9.76 11.94
N PHE A 64 -27.73 -10.56 11.25
CA PHE A 64 -26.35 -10.16 10.94
C PHE A 64 -26.32 -8.90 10.08
N PHE A 65 -27.20 -8.80 9.08
CA PHE A 65 -27.30 -7.59 8.27
C PHE A 65 -27.84 -6.41 9.07
N ALA A 66 -28.88 -6.63 9.87
CA ALA A 66 -29.50 -5.57 10.66
C ALA A 66 -28.56 -4.98 11.73
N GLN A 67 -27.61 -5.76 12.25
CA GLN A 67 -26.76 -5.34 13.37
C GLN A 67 -25.32 -5.07 12.98
N ILE A 68 -24.73 -5.90 12.09
CA ILE A 68 -23.32 -5.81 11.73
C ILE A 68 -23.16 -5.04 10.43
N VAL A 69 -23.86 -5.45 9.36
CA VAL A 69 -23.71 -4.79 8.05
C VAL A 69 -24.15 -3.34 8.14
N ALA A 70 -25.35 -3.05 8.65
CA ALA A 70 -25.86 -1.70 8.81
C ALA A 70 -24.96 -0.78 9.67
N LYS A 71 -24.23 -1.35 10.63
CA LYS A 71 -23.31 -0.59 11.51
C LYS A 71 -22.03 -0.16 10.79
N TYR A 72 -21.54 -0.98 9.87
CA TYR A 72 -20.26 -0.76 9.18
C TYR A 72 -20.43 -0.35 7.72
N GLU A 73 -21.65 -0.35 7.19
CA GLU A 73 -21.98 0.15 5.86
C GLU A 73 -21.52 1.60 5.66
N GLY A 74 -20.97 1.89 4.48
CA GLY A 74 -20.36 3.20 4.19
C GLY A 74 -19.07 3.50 4.94
N THR A 75 -18.65 2.68 5.91
CA THR A 75 -17.37 2.85 6.61
C THR A 75 -16.23 2.18 5.84
N ARG A 76 -15.00 2.61 6.12
CA ARG A 76 -13.80 1.98 5.58
C ARG A 76 -13.70 0.50 5.97
N LEU A 77 -14.00 0.19 7.23
CA LEU A 77 -14.00 -1.20 7.72
C LEU A 77 -15.06 -2.02 6.99
N GLY A 78 -16.22 -1.43 6.68
CA GLY A 78 -17.22 -2.06 5.82
C GLY A 78 -16.73 -2.30 4.40
N ARG A 79 -16.08 -1.33 3.76
CA ARG A 79 -15.49 -1.54 2.42
C ARG A 79 -14.50 -2.71 2.41
N GLN A 80 -13.71 -2.89 3.45
CA GLN A 80 -12.78 -4.00 3.56
C GLN A 80 -13.48 -5.33 3.91
N GLU A 81 -14.21 -5.39 5.02
CA GLU A 81 -14.76 -6.64 5.60
C GLU A 81 -16.13 -7.05 5.00
N ILE A 82 -16.90 -6.10 4.47
CA ILE A 82 -18.23 -6.34 3.88
C ILE A 82 -18.13 -6.36 2.36
N GLU A 83 -17.48 -5.38 1.74
CA GLU A 83 -17.38 -5.27 0.26
C GLU A 83 -16.18 -6.01 -0.34
N ALA A 84 -15.28 -6.54 0.49
CA ALA A 84 -14.05 -7.21 0.06
C ALA A 84 -13.14 -6.32 -0.82
N GLU A 85 -13.14 -5.01 -0.57
CA GLU A 85 -12.29 -4.06 -1.29
C GLU A 85 -10.86 -4.06 -0.74
N LEU A 86 -9.88 -4.06 -1.64
CA LEU A 86 -8.49 -3.79 -1.28
C LEU A 86 -8.28 -2.28 -1.19
N LEU A 87 -8.24 -1.76 0.03
CA LEU A 87 -8.01 -0.36 0.27
C LEU A 87 -6.51 -0.08 0.34
N MET A 88 -6.00 0.66 -0.65
CA MET A 88 -4.57 0.95 -0.77
C MET A 88 -4.11 2.12 0.12
N ASP A 89 -5.05 2.96 0.56
CA ASP A 89 -4.74 4.13 1.38
C ASP A 89 -4.38 3.72 2.81
N VAL A 90 -3.39 4.37 3.40
CA VAL A 90 -2.99 4.13 4.80
C VAL A 90 -3.78 5.08 5.71
N PRO A 91 -4.55 4.56 6.69
CA PRO A 91 -5.29 5.43 7.63
C PRO A 91 -4.35 6.37 8.38
N GLY A 92 -4.69 7.66 8.41
CA GLY A 92 -3.87 8.68 9.08
C GLY A 92 -2.63 9.12 8.31
N ALA A 93 -2.44 8.66 7.07
CA ALA A 93 -1.39 9.21 6.22
C ALA A 93 -1.63 10.70 5.97
N LEU A 94 -0.59 11.51 6.21
CA LEU A 94 -0.61 12.95 5.90
C LEU A 94 -0.69 13.20 4.39
N TRP A 95 -0.19 12.25 3.59
CA TRP A 95 -0.08 12.35 2.14
C TRP A 95 -0.69 11.13 1.45
N HIS A 96 -1.43 11.37 0.38
CA HIS A 96 -2.00 10.32 -0.48
C HIS A 96 -1.18 10.20 -1.76
N LEU A 97 -0.78 8.97 -2.13
CA LEU A 97 -0.01 8.72 -3.36
C LEU A 97 -0.70 9.27 -4.61
N ALA A 98 -2.02 9.11 -4.72
CA ALA A 98 -2.79 9.66 -5.84
C ALA A 98 -2.65 11.19 -5.94
N ARG A 99 -2.60 11.89 -4.80
CA ARG A 99 -2.44 13.35 -4.78
C ARG A 99 -1.02 13.77 -5.18
N ILE A 100 0.00 12.99 -4.79
CA ILE A 100 1.39 13.24 -5.22
C ILE A 100 1.50 13.10 -6.74
N GLU A 101 0.91 12.05 -7.32
CA GLU A 101 0.92 11.85 -8.77
C GLU A 101 0.11 12.92 -9.52
N GLU A 102 -1.01 13.37 -8.96
CA GLU A 102 -1.82 14.46 -9.52
C GLU A 102 -1.07 15.80 -9.51
N LEU A 103 -0.22 16.04 -8.50
CA LEU A 103 0.60 17.24 -8.37
C LEU A 103 1.97 17.13 -9.07
N ARG A 104 2.31 15.97 -9.64
CA ARG A 104 3.61 15.76 -10.30
C ARG A 104 3.68 16.56 -11.60
N VAL A 105 4.58 17.54 -11.65
CA VAL A 105 4.82 18.34 -12.86
C VAL A 105 5.92 17.71 -13.72
N GLN A 106 5.74 17.73 -15.04
CA GLN A 106 6.77 17.24 -15.99
C GLN A 106 7.89 18.24 -16.24
N ARG A 107 7.60 19.54 -16.08
CA ARG A 107 8.56 20.63 -16.25
C ARG A 107 8.42 21.58 -15.08
N ALA A 108 9.52 21.77 -14.37
CA ALA A 108 9.59 22.76 -13.32
C ALA A 108 9.70 24.18 -13.92
N PRO A 109 9.41 25.25 -13.15
CA PRO A 109 9.62 26.62 -13.58
C PRO A 109 11.07 26.87 -14.07
N HIS A 110 11.22 27.83 -14.98
CA HIS A 110 12.54 28.19 -15.53
C HIS A 110 13.46 28.88 -14.51
N SER A 111 12.90 29.41 -13.43
CA SER A 111 13.62 30.11 -12.36
C SER A 111 12.90 29.91 -11.03
N PHE A 112 13.68 29.94 -9.94
CA PHE A 112 13.16 29.88 -8.58
C PHE A 112 13.59 31.13 -7.81
N GLU A 113 12.68 31.66 -6.99
CA GLU A 113 12.96 32.81 -6.13
C GLU A 113 13.85 32.42 -4.95
N ARG A 114 13.72 31.17 -4.51
CA ARG A 114 14.50 30.58 -3.42
C ARG A 114 14.64 29.09 -3.62
N VAL A 115 15.81 28.54 -3.27
CA VAL A 115 16.02 27.10 -3.15
C VAL A 115 16.43 26.78 -1.72
N ILE A 116 15.81 25.77 -1.14
CA ILE A 116 16.04 25.27 0.22
C ILE A 116 16.50 23.83 0.10
N VAL A 117 17.55 23.49 0.85
CA VAL A 117 17.97 22.10 1.07
C VAL A 117 17.62 21.74 2.50
N ALA A 118 16.70 20.79 2.68
CA ALA A 118 16.34 20.25 3.98
C ALA A 118 17.12 18.96 4.22
N VAL A 119 17.72 18.84 5.42
CA VAL A 119 18.51 17.67 5.81
C VAL A 119 17.97 17.14 7.13
N ASP A 120 17.55 15.86 7.13
CA ASP A 120 17.18 15.09 8.32
C ASP A 120 18.23 13.99 8.53
N PRO A 121 19.27 14.24 9.34
CA PRO A 121 20.42 13.35 9.45
C PRO A 121 20.07 12.06 10.19
N ALA A 122 20.49 10.92 9.62
CA ALA A 122 20.51 9.66 10.36
C ALA A 122 21.53 9.73 11.50
N VAL A 123 21.14 9.25 12.68
CA VAL A 123 21.98 9.31 13.91
C VAL A 123 22.69 7.99 14.22
N THR A 124 22.54 6.97 13.37
CA THR A 124 23.11 5.63 13.54
C THR A 124 23.97 5.24 12.34
N PHE A 125 25.02 4.44 12.57
CA PHE A 125 25.97 4.02 11.53
C PHE A 125 25.99 2.49 11.40
N GLY A 126 25.75 1.96 10.19
CA GLY A 126 25.74 0.52 9.91
C GLY A 126 24.91 0.12 8.68
N PRO A 127 24.97 -1.16 8.25
CA PRO A 127 24.24 -1.66 7.07
C PRO A 127 22.72 -1.56 7.19
N ASP A 128 22.21 -1.56 8.42
CA ASP A 128 20.79 -1.45 8.75
C ASP A 128 20.38 -0.04 9.18
N SER A 129 21.27 0.96 9.04
CA SER A 129 20.96 2.36 9.36
C SER A 129 19.92 2.95 8.41
N ASP A 130 19.19 3.92 8.92
CA ASP A 130 18.31 4.77 8.12
C ASP A 130 19.12 5.65 7.16
N GLU A 131 18.49 6.10 6.08
CA GLU A 131 19.06 7.12 5.19
C GLU A 131 19.04 8.49 5.89
N THR A 132 20.03 9.32 5.61
CA THR A 132 19.93 10.75 5.89
C THR A 132 19.03 11.35 4.82
N GLY A 133 17.86 11.85 5.23
CA GLY A 133 16.89 12.46 4.33
C GLY A 133 17.42 13.79 3.78
N ILE A 134 17.54 13.94 2.46
CA ILE A 134 17.97 15.19 1.83
C ILE A 134 17.05 15.52 0.66
N VAL A 135 16.30 16.61 0.80
CA VAL A 135 15.34 17.06 -0.22
C VAL A 135 15.66 18.49 -0.63
N ILE A 136 15.68 18.73 -1.94
CA ILE A 136 15.91 20.04 -2.55
C ILE A 136 14.56 20.59 -3.02
N VAL A 137 14.16 21.75 -2.50
CA VAL A 137 12.88 22.38 -2.82
C VAL A 137 13.07 23.81 -3.32
N GLY A 138 12.46 24.16 -4.45
CA GLY A 138 12.44 25.50 -5.01
C GLY A 138 11.09 26.19 -4.82
N LEU A 139 11.08 27.46 -4.43
CA LEU A 139 9.88 28.33 -4.48
C LEU A 139 9.81 28.99 -5.86
N GLY A 140 8.77 28.66 -6.62
CA GLY A 140 8.52 29.24 -7.93
C GLY A 140 7.97 30.67 -7.86
N PRO A 141 8.03 31.42 -8.97
CA PRO A 141 7.48 32.79 -9.06
C PRO A 141 5.93 32.83 -8.99
N ASP A 142 5.30 31.66 -9.09
CA ASP A 142 3.87 31.44 -8.87
C ASP A 142 3.51 31.29 -7.39
N GLY A 143 4.49 31.31 -6.49
CA GLY A 143 4.30 31.12 -5.06
C GLY A 143 4.15 29.66 -4.64
N GLU A 144 4.31 28.71 -5.55
CA GLU A 144 4.23 27.27 -5.28
C GLU A 144 5.61 26.67 -5.01
N ALA A 145 5.65 25.61 -4.20
CA ALA A 145 6.89 24.90 -3.87
C ALA A 145 7.04 23.63 -4.72
N TYR A 146 8.24 23.44 -5.27
CA TYR A 146 8.58 22.35 -6.17
C TYR A 146 9.70 21.51 -5.58
N VAL A 147 9.47 20.20 -5.40
CA VAL A 147 10.55 19.25 -5.09
C VAL A 147 11.39 19.07 -6.36
N LEU A 148 12.64 19.52 -6.31
CA LEU A 148 13.58 19.50 -7.43
C LEU A 148 14.38 18.21 -7.47
N ASP A 149 14.76 17.71 -6.29
CA ASP A 149 15.50 16.46 -6.16
C ASP A 149 15.32 15.86 -4.76
N ASP A 150 15.49 14.54 -4.68
CA ASP A 150 15.61 13.77 -3.44
C ASP A 150 16.89 12.94 -3.53
N VAL A 151 17.90 13.38 -2.78
CA VAL A 151 19.24 12.78 -2.76
C VAL A 151 19.52 12.14 -1.41
N SER A 152 18.46 11.66 -0.75
CA SER A 152 18.56 10.89 0.48
C SER A 152 19.46 9.67 0.27
N GLU A 153 20.43 9.48 1.16
CA GLU A 153 21.43 8.41 1.02
C GLU A 153 21.92 7.94 2.39
N ARG A 154 22.53 6.75 2.41
CA ARG A 154 23.28 6.25 3.55
C ARG A 154 24.72 6.73 3.47
N TYR A 155 25.10 7.59 4.39
CA TYR A 155 26.47 8.05 4.51
C TYR A 155 27.28 7.14 5.45
N PRO A 156 28.55 6.86 5.12
CA PRO A 156 29.43 6.01 5.92
C PRO A 156 29.80 6.63 7.28
#